data_AF-A0A066WWL1-F1
#
_entry.id   AF-A0A066WWL1-F1
#
_cell.length_a   1.000
_cell.length_b   1.000
_cell.length_c   1.000
_cell.angle_alpha   90.00
_cell.angle_beta   90.00
_cell.angle_gamma   90.00
#
_symmetry.space_group_name_H-M   'P 1'
#
loop_
_entity.id
_entity.type
_entity.pdbx_description
1 polymer ?
#
loop_
_entity_poly.entity_id
_entity_poly.type
_entity_poly.pdbx_seq_one_letter_code
_entity_poly.pdbx_strand_id
1 'polypeptide(L)'
;MEPIANAQQSANMPQPADMQQSDSLEQPVINLHVSFCLSLVSDEVTAISSIEYIEKHKLDGAVHPEYLAHLSRYSKERVEYCEKTLATLGRARELSVREGILQPDQQATQIAVLVDCCENNLKLWKKLQGLVEA
;
A
#
# COMPACT_ATOMS: atom_id res chain seq x y z
N MET A 1 -74.00 13.55 11.77
CA MET A 1 -73.30 13.61 10.47
C MET A 1 -72.41 14.83 10.53
N GLU A 2 -71.09 14.65 10.61
CA GLU A 2 -70.15 15.72 10.20
C GLU A 2 -70.12 15.79 8.66
N PRO A 3 -69.59 16.86 8.04
CA PRO A 3 -68.14 17.10 8.03
C PRO A 3 -67.73 18.55 8.40
N ILE A 4 -66.65 18.68 9.15
CA ILE A 4 -65.92 19.94 9.35
C ILE A 4 -64.90 20.09 8.21
N ALA A 5 -64.95 21.23 7.52
CA ALA A 5 -63.96 21.65 6.55
C ALA A 5 -62.90 22.54 7.21
N ASN A 6 -61.64 22.17 6.99
CA ASN A 6 -60.39 22.95 6.97
C ASN A 6 -60.13 24.04 8.02
N ALA A 7 -59.09 23.81 8.82
CA ALA A 7 -58.06 24.83 9.08
C ALA A 7 -56.69 24.16 9.15
N GLN A 8 -55.80 24.60 8.25
CA GLN A 8 -54.39 24.23 8.19
C GLN A 8 -53.66 24.67 9.47
N GLN A 9 -52.81 23.80 10.04
CA GLN A 9 -51.62 24.23 10.77
C GLN A 9 -50.59 23.09 10.88
N SER A 10 -49.53 23.24 10.08
CA SER A 10 -48.12 23.00 10.38
C SER A 10 -47.71 21.76 11.19
N ALA A 11 -47.06 20.83 10.51
CA ALA A 11 -45.77 20.32 10.97
C ALA A 11 -44.91 20.04 9.74
N ASN A 12 -43.97 20.95 9.46
CA ASN A 12 -42.79 20.66 8.65
C ASN A 12 -42.13 19.41 9.22
N MET A 13 -42.27 18.26 8.56
CA MET A 13 -41.31 17.19 8.72
C MET A 13 -40.11 17.52 7.85
N PRO A 14 -38.89 17.66 8.42
CA PRO A 14 -37.69 17.72 7.60
C PRO A 14 -37.58 16.42 6.80
N GLN A 15 -37.37 16.54 5.49
CA GLN A 15 -36.89 15.43 4.67
C GLN A 15 -35.59 14.88 5.27
N PRO A 16 -35.34 13.56 5.26
CA PRO A 16 -34.01 13.04 5.50
C PRO A 16 -33.17 13.32 4.24
N ALA A 17 -32.65 14.54 4.14
CA ALA A 17 -31.67 14.92 3.12
C ALA A 17 -30.23 14.60 3.54
N ASP A 18 -30.03 13.93 4.69
CA ASP A 18 -28.70 13.69 5.27
C ASP A 18 -28.38 12.20 5.41
N MET A 19 -28.69 11.38 4.39
CA MET A 19 -28.09 10.05 4.28
C MET A 19 -26.97 10.06 3.23
N GLN A 20 -25.75 10.09 3.78
CA GLN A 20 -24.53 9.52 3.22
C GLN A 20 -24.01 10.14 1.91
N GLN A 21 -23.27 11.24 2.07
CA GLN A 21 -22.28 11.69 1.09
C GLN A 21 -20.84 11.66 1.67
N SER A 22 -20.58 10.79 2.66
CA SER A 22 -19.24 10.59 3.23
C SER A 22 -18.36 9.57 2.49
N ASP A 23 -18.93 8.70 1.65
CA ASP A 23 -18.25 7.44 1.28
C ASP A 23 -17.52 7.47 -0.09
N SER A 24 -17.52 8.59 -0.83
CA SER A 24 -17.04 8.60 -2.22
C SER A 24 -15.51 8.57 -2.39
N LEU A 25 -14.74 9.05 -1.40
CA LEU A 25 -13.28 9.13 -1.50
C LEU A 25 -12.54 8.15 -0.59
N GLU A 26 -13.19 7.57 0.41
CA GLU A 26 -12.57 6.61 1.33
C GLU A 26 -12.33 5.25 0.66
N GLN A 27 -13.31 4.76 -0.11
CA GLN A 27 -13.19 3.44 -0.75
C GLN A 27 -12.04 3.36 -1.77
N PRO A 28 -11.82 4.36 -2.66
CA PRO A 28 -10.64 4.36 -3.54
C PRO A 28 -9.31 4.37 -2.78
N VAL A 29 -9.21 5.11 -1.67
CA VAL A 29 -7.99 5.20 -0.86
C VAL A 29 -7.70 3.88 -0.15
N ILE A 30 -8.72 3.24 0.42
CA ILE A 30 -8.62 1.91 1.02
C ILE A 30 -8.18 0.88 -0.04
N ASN A 31 -8.81 0.88 -1.22
CA ASN A 31 -8.47 -0.03 -2.30
C ASN A 31 -7.02 0.17 -2.76
N LEU A 32 -6.55 1.42 -2.87
CA LEU A 32 -5.17 1.73 -3.21
C LEU A 32 -4.20 1.20 -2.15
N HIS A 33 -4.50 1.43 -0.86
CA HIS A 33 -3.68 0.95 0.25
C HIS A 33 -3.57 -0.58 0.24
N VAL A 34 -4.71 -1.28 0.15
CA VAL A 34 -4.74 -2.75 0.11
C VAL A 34 -4.00 -3.29 -1.10
N SER A 35 -4.21 -2.73 -2.29
CA SER A 35 -3.51 -3.14 -3.51
C SER A 35 -1.99 -2.96 -3.38
N PHE A 36 -1.57 -1.88 -2.75
CA PHE A 36 -0.16 -1.61 -2.50
C PHE A 36 0.45 -2.62 -1.51
N CYS A 37 -0.22 -2.89 -0.39
CA CYS A 37 0.19 -3.92 0.57
C CYS A 37 0.33 -5.30 -0.09
N LEU A 38 -0.67 -5.72 -0.87
CA LEU A 38 -0.64 -7.00 -1.58
C LEU A 38 0.53 -7.07 -2.57
N SER A 39 0.83 -5.96 -3.24
CA SER A 39 1.97 -5.90 -4.16
C SER A 39 3.29 -6.09 -3.41
N LEU A 40 3.47 -5.45 -2.26
CA LEU A 40 4.69 -5.60 -1.44
C LEU A 40 4.85 -7.01 -0.85
N VAL A 41 3.75 -7.65 -0.45
CA VAL A 41 3.78 -9.03 0.05
C VAL A 41 4.14 -10.02 -1.08
N SER A 42 3.54 -9.85 -2.26
CA SER A 42 3.89 -10.68 -3.42
C SER A 42 5.37 -10.52 -3.81
N ASP A 43 5.88 -9.30 -3.70
CA ASP A 43 7.26 -8.96 -3.99
C ASP A 43 8.23 -9.61 -3.00
N GLU A 44 7.89 -9.60 -1.71
CA GLU A 44 8.65 -10.25 -0.65
C GLU A 44 8.75 -11.77 -0.87
N VAL A 45 7.61 -12.42 -1.13
CA VAL A 45 7.57 -13.87 -1.40
C VAL A 45 8.44 -14.23 -2.61
N THR A 46 8.41 -13.39 -3.65
CA THR A 46 9.24 -13.57 -4.84
C THR A 46 10.72 -13.46 -4.49
N ALA A 47 11.12 -12.41 -3.76
CA ALA A 47 12.50 -12.21 -3.37
C ALA A 47 13.03 -13.38 -2.52
N ILE A 48 12.27 -13.82 -1.51
CA ILE A 48 12.63 -14.96 -0.66
C ILE A 48 12.81 -16.23 -1.51
N SER A 49 11.82 -16.55 -2.34
CA SER A 49 11.86 -17.77 -3.17
C SER A 49 13.04 -17.76 -4.14
N SER A 50 13.33 -16.61 -4.75
CA SER A 50 14.50 -16.45 -5.63
C SER A 50 15.82 -16.55 -4.86
N ILE A 51 15.92 -15.98 -3.67
CA ILE A 51 17.12 -16.10 -2.82
C ILE A 51 17.38 -17.57 -2.50
N GLU A 52 16.38 -18.29 -1.99
CA GLU A 52 16.50 -19.71 -1.63
C GLU A 52 16.90 -20.57 -2.84
N TYR A 53 16.30 -20.30 -4.00
CA TYR A 53 16.62 -21.01 -5.23
C TYR A 53 18.07 -20.77 -5.69
N ILE A 54 18.52 -19.51 -5.68
CA ILE A 54 19.89 -19.15 -6.08
C ILE A 54 20.91 -19.74 -5.10
N GLU A 55 20.70 -19.60 -3.79
CA GLU A 55 21.59 -20.16 -2.76
C GLU A 55 21.73 -21.69 -2.91
N LYS A 56 20.64 -22.38 -3.25
CA LYS A 56 20.63 -23.83 -3.42
C LYS A 56 21.30 -24.32 -4.70
N HIS A 57 21.18 -23.58 -5.81
CA HIS A 57 21.48 -24.12 -7.14
C HIS A 57 22.63 -23.43 -7.89
N LYS A 58 23.09 -22.26 -7.42
CA LYS A 58 24.10 -21.47 -8.15
C LYS A 58 25.46 -22.18 -8.21
N LEU A 59 25.91 -22.79 -7.11
CA LEU A 59 27.21 -23.48 -7.05
C LEU A 59 27.26 -24.72 -7.94
N ASP A 60 26.11 -25.34 -8.18
CA ASP A 60 26.00 -26.53 -9.03
C ASP A 60 25.87 -26.20 -10.51
N GLY A 61 25.88 -24.89 -10.87
CA GLY A 61 25.68 -24.43 -12.25
C GLY A 61 24.30 -24.71 -12.83
N ALA A 62 23.33 -25.08 -11.98
CA ALA A 62 22.00 -25.50 -12.39
C ALA A 62 21.04 -24.32 -12.69
N VAL A 63 21.48 -23.08 -12.42
CA VAL A 63 20.68 -21.88 -12.68
C VAL A 63 20.90 -21.40 -14.10
N HIS A 64 19.82 -21.25 -14.86
CA HIS A 64 19.89 -20.79 -16.25
C HIS A 64 20.44 -19.34 -16.33
N PRO A 65 21.40 -19.05 -17.22
CA PRO A 65 21.99 -17.71 -17.35
C PRO A 65 20.98 -16.60 -17.64
N GLU A 66 19.96 -16.88 -18.46
CA GLU A 66 18.90 -15.92 -18.75
C GLU A 66 18.07 -15.57 -17.51
N TYR A 67 17.88 -16.53 -16.61
CA TYR A 67 17.17 -16.28 -15.35
C TYR A 67 18.01 -15.40 -14.42
N LEU A 68 19.33 -15.62 -14.35
CA LEU A 68 20.25 -14.75 -13.62
C LEU A 68 20.24 -13.32 -14.19
N ALA A 69 20.29 -13.17 -15.51
CA ALA A 69 20.23 -11.87 -16.17
C ALA A 69 18.90 -11.16 -15.88
N HIS A 70 17.78 -11.89 -15.90
CA HIS A 70 16.47 -11.38 -15.51
C HIS A 70 16.47 -10.90 -14.05
N LEU A 71 16.91 -11.74 -13.10
CA LEU A 71 16.96 -11.38 -11.68
C LEU A 71 17.89 -10.21 -11.40
N SER A 72 19.03 -10.11 -12.09
CA SER A 72 19.96 -8.99 -11.93
C SER A 72 19.30 -7.67 -12.29
N ARG A 73 18.59 -7.61 -13.42
CA ARG A 73 17.85 -6.40 -13.82
C ARG A 73 16.68 -6.14 -12.89
N TYR A 74 15.88 -7.16 -12.61
CA TYR A 74 14.65 -7.02 -11.84
C TYR A 74 14.93 -6.58 -10.40
N SER A 75 15.94 -7.17 -9.73
CA SER A 75 16.33 -6.76 -8.38
C SER A 75 16.74 -5.29 -8.30
N LYS A 76 17.46 -4.74 -9.29
CA LYS A 76 17.81 -3.32 -9.35
C LYS A 76 16.58 -2.42 -9.46
N GLU A 77 15.65 -2.77 -10.34
CA GLU A 77 14.39 -2.05 -10.49
C GLU A 77 13.58 -2.06 -9.18
N ARG A 78 13.53 -3.20 -8.48
CA ARG A 78 12.82 -3.33 -7.20
C ARG A 78 13.50 -2.56 -6.06
N VAL A 79 14.83 -2.53 -6.01
CA VAL A 79 15.58 -1.69 -5.06
C VAL A 79 15.23 -0.22 -5.26
N GLU A 80 15.31 0.28 -6.50
CA GLU A 80 14.99 1.67 -6.82
C GLU A 80 13.52 1.99 -6.48
N TYR A 81 12.60 1.07 -6.78
CA TYR A 81 11.19 1.21 -6.43
C TYR A 81 10.96 1.33 -4.91
N CYS A 82 11.61 0.48 -4.11
CA CYS A 82 11.49 0.55 -2.65
C CYS A 82 12.06 1.86 -2.09
N GLU A 83 13.22 2.30 -2.57
CA GLU A 83 13.84 3.56 -2.15
C GLU A 83 12.96 4.78 -2.49
N LYS A 84 12.40 4.82 -3.71
CA LYS A 84 11.46 5.87 -4.13
C LYS A 84 10.17 5.85 -3.31
N THR A 85 9.65 4.67 -3.01
CA THR A 85 8.46 4.49 -2.19
C THR A 85 8.69 5.02 -0.78
N LEU A 86 9.76 4.60 -0.12
CA LEU A 86 10.11 5.05 1.23
C LEU A 86 10.26 6.58 1.30
N ALA A 87 10.96 7.18 0.33
CA ALA A 87 11.10 8.63 0.25
C ALA A 87 9.75 9.34 0.05
N THR A 88 8.84 8.74 -0.71
CA THR A 88 7.50 9.30 -0.96
C THR A 88 6.62 9.20 0.27
N LEU A 89 6.61 8.05 0.95
CA LEU A 89 5.89 7.84 2.21
C LEU A 89 6.41 8.79 3.30
N GLY A 90 7.73 9.00 3.38
CA GLY A 90 8.34 9.96 4.30
C GLY A 90 7.84 11.39 4.07
N ARG A 91 7.89 11.87 2.82
CA ARG A 91 7.37 13.20 2.46
C ARG A 91 5.86 13.34 2.71
N ALA A 92 5.08 12.31 2.37
CA ALA A 92 3.64 12.31 2.61
C ALA A 92 3.33 12.43 4.10
N ARG A 93 4.04 11.68 4.95
CA ARG A 93 3.91 11.76 6.41
C ARG A 93 4.24 13.16 6.93
N GLU A 94 5.36 13.74 6.52
CA GLU A 94 5.75 15.10 6.92
C GLU A 94 4.70 16.15 6.53
N LEU A 95 4.19 16.08 5.29
CA LEU A 95 3.14 16.97 4.80
C LEU A 95 1.87 16.83 5.63
N SER A 96 1.40 15.60 5.85
CA SER A 96 0.16 15.35 6.58
C SER A 96 0.25 15.73 8.07
N VAL A 97 1.42 15.63 8.70
CA VAL A 97 1.64 16.17 10.06
C VAL A 97 1.58 17.70 10.05
N ARG A 98 2.26 18.35 9.10
CA ARG A 98 2.26 19.82 8.98
C ARG A 98 0.86 20.39 8.72
N GLU A 99 0.05 19.68 7.94
CA GLU A 99 -1.33 20.08 7.62
C GLU A 99 -2.33 19.69 8.73
N GLY A 100 -1.87 19.03 9.80
CA GLY A 100 -2.74 18.59 10.91
C GLY A 100 -3.69 17.45 10.54
N ILE A 101 -3.45 16.78 9.41
CA ILE A 101 -4.26 15.65 8.92
C ILE A 101 -3.95 14.41 9.76
N LEU A 102 -2.67 14.06 9.92
CA LEU A 102 -2.24 12.95 10.76
C LEU A 102 -2.00 13.48 12.18
N GLN A 103 -2.76 12.97 13.14
CA GLN A 103 -2.33 13.01 14.55
C GLN A 103 -1.20 11.97 14.74
N PRO A 104 -0.08 12.32 15.41
CA PRO A 104 1.13 11.49 15.48
C PRO A 104 0.95 10.06 16.01
N ASP A 105 -0.20 9.77 16.64
CA ASP A 105 -0.46 8.68 17.56
C ASP A 105 -1.50 7.64 17.08
N GLN A 106 -2.38 7.93 16.11
CA GLN A 106 -3.43 6.97 15.67
C GLN A 106 -3.44 6.60 14.18
N GLN A 107 -3.07 7.49 13.25
CA GLN A 107 -2.97 7.16 11.81
C GLN A 107 -1.54 6.75 11.39
N ALA A 108 -0.61 6.71 12.34
CA ALA A 108 0.76 6.27 12.14
C ALA A 108 0.88 4.78 11.75
N THR A 109 -0.07 3.93 12.15
CA THR A 109 0.05 2.47 12.00
C THR A 109 0.02 1.99 10.55
N GLN A 110 -0.87 2.53 9.70
CA GLN A 110 -0.96 2.09 8.30
C GLN A 110 0.26 2.52 7.49
N ILE A 111 0.75 3.75 7.71
CA ILE A 111 1.99 4.22 7.08
C ILE A 111 3.20 3.44 7.61
N ALA A 112 3.23 3.13 8.90
CA ALA A 112 4.29 2.31 9.50
C ALA A 112 4.35 0.91 8.87
N VAL A 113 3.21 0.23 8.69
CA VAL A 113 3.16 -1.07 8.02
C VAL A 113 3.72 -0.98 6.59
N LEU A 114 3.36 0.06 5.83
CA LEU A 114 3.90 0.25 4.48
C LEU A 114 5.41 0.50 4.47
N VAL A 115 5.90 1.31 5.41
CA VAL A 115 7.33 1.56 5.59
C VAL A 115 8.06 0.25 5.91
N ASP A 116 7.58 -0.49 6.91
CA ASP A 116 8.17 -1.76 7.33
C ASP A 116 8.23 -2.77 6.18
N CYS A 117 7.13 -2.93 5.43
CA CYS A 117 7.07 -3.81 4.26
C CYS A 117 8.07 -3.38 3.17
N CYS A 118 8.19 -2.07 2.89
CA CYS A 118 9.15 -1.57 1.91
C CYS A 118 10.60 -1.72 2.36
N GLU A 119 10.90 -1.48 3.64
CA GLU A 119 12.24 -1.67 4.19
C GLU A 119 12.66 -3.14 4.14
N ASN A 120 11.75 -4.06 4.43
CA ASN A 120 12.00 -5.50 4.33
C ASN A 120 12.28 -5.92 2.89
N ASN A 121 11.41 -5.51 1.96
CA ASN A 121 11.61 -5.74 0.53
C ASN A 121 12.95 -5.18 0.04
N LEU A 122 13.32 -3.96 0.44
CA LEU A 122 14.60 -3.35 0.07
C LEU A 122 15.80 -4.20 0.49
N LYS A 123 15.78 -4.75 1.72
CA LYS A 123 16.84 -5.64 2.23
C LYS A 123 16.91 -6.93 1.42
N LEU A 124 15.77 -7.55 1.14
CA LEU A 124 15.69 -8.79 0.36
C LEU A 124 16.20 -8.60 -1.07
N TRP A 125 15.76 -7.56 -1.76
CA TRP A 125 16.20 -7.29 -3.13
C TRP A 125 17.68 -6.93 -3.22
N LYS A 126 18.22 -6.18 -2.24
CA LYS A 126 19.68 -5.94 -2.14
C LYS A 126 20.46 -7.23 -1.91
N LYS A 127 19.95 -8.13 -1.06
CA LYS A 127 20.56 -9.47 -0.85
C LYS A 127 20.58 -10.26 -2.16
N LEU A 128 19.44 -10.35 -2.86
CA LEU A 128 19.35 -11.07 -4.12
C LEU A 128 20.27 -10.48 -5.19
N GLN A 129 20.35 -9.16 -5.30
CA GLN A 129 21.28 -8.49 -6.21
C GLN A 129 22.73 -8.93 -5.94
N GLY A 130 23.17 -8.90 -4.67
CA GLY A 130 24.50 -9.37 -4.29
C GLY A 130 24.73 -10.85 -4.61
N LEU A 131 23.72 -11.70 -4.41
CA LEU A 131 23.79 -13.12 -4.75
C LEU A 131 23.89 -13.37 -6.26
N VAL A 132 23.28 -12.53 -7.10
CA VAL A 132 23.32 -12.71 -8.56
C VAL A 132 24.62 -12.15 -9.15
N GLU A 133 25.19 -11.09 -8.55
CA GLU A 133 26.41 -10.43 -9.03
C GLU A 133 27.73 -11.06 -8.56
N ALA A 134 27.71 -11.84 -7.47
CA ALA A 134 28.88 -12.56 -6.93
C ALA A 134 29.35 -13.74 -7.82
#